data_AF-A0AAV0EWK6-F1
#
_entry.id   AF-A0AAV0EWK6-F1
#
_cell.length_a   1.000
_cell.length_b   1.000
_cell.length_c   1.000
_cell.angle_alpha   90.00
_cell.angle_beta   90.00
_cell.angle_gamma   90.00
#
_symmetry.space_group_name_H-M   'P 1'
#
loop_
_entity.id
_entity.type
_entity.pdbx_description
1 polymer ?
#
loop_
_entity_poly.entity_id
_entity_poly.type
_entity_poly.pdbx_seq_one_letter_code
_entity_poly.pdbx_strand_id
1 'polypeptide(L)'
;MAAWSPWIAIIVFTATLYTSFTGVKSSINGDQISSLPGQPANVTFRQYSGYVEVRSQRALFYYFVEAETQPDSKPLVLWLNGARDNLDFLKRWFHKFQKYRGREFFITGESYAGHYVPQLAQLIKKSKAKINLKGIA
;
A
#
# COMPACT_ATOMS: atom_id res chain seq x y z
N MET A 1 -32.30 -35.51 47.26
CA MET A 1 -31.88 -34.13 46.94
C MET A 1 -31.21 -34.14 45.57
N ALA A 2 -31.63 -33.23 44.68
CA ALA A 2 -31.15 -32.93 43.31
C ALA A 2 -31.15 -34.11 42.29
N ALA A 3 -32.05 -34.24 41.31
CA ALA A 3 -32.55 -33.36 40.23
C ALA A 3 -31.72 -33.40 38.92
N TRP A 4 -32.37 -33.92 37.86
CA TRP A 4 -32.35 -33.63 36.42
C TRP A 4 -31.44 -32.46 35.97
N SER A 5 -30.68 -32.50 34.86
CA SER A 5 -31.13 -32.75 33.47
C SER A 5 -29.91 -32.85 32.51
N PRO A 6 -30.01 -33.61 31.40
CA PRO A 6 -29.14 -33.46 30.23
C PRO A 6 -29.51 -32.17 29.45
N TRP A 7 -28.87 -31.92 28.30
CA TRP A 7 -29.01 -30.75 27.41
C TRP A 7 -28.06 -29.57 27.69
N ILE A 8 -26.78 -29.73 27.34
CA ILE A 8 -26.05 -28.59 26.78
C ILE A 8 -26.54 -28.44 25.34
N ALA A 9 -27.54 -27.57 25.14
CA ALA A 9 -27.83 -27.06 23.82
C ALA A 9 -26.66 -26.16 23.40
N ILE A 10 -25.80 -26.66 22.51
CA ILE A 10 -24.84 -25.80 21.82
C ILE A 10 -25.68 -24.92 20.89
N ILE A 11 -25.98 -23.71 21.34
CA ILE A 11 -26.50 -22.66 20.48
C ILE A 11 -25.32 -22.26 19.59
N VAL A 12 -25.22 -22.87 18.41
CA VAL A 12 -24.40 -22.35 17.32
C VAL A 12 -25.09 -21.09 16.85
N PHE A 13 -24.74 -19.96 17.46
CA PHE A 13 -25.09 -18.66 16.91
C PHE A 13 -24.22 -18.49 15.67
N THR A 14 -24.71 -18.93 14.50
CA THR A 14 -24.12 -18.50 13.23
C THR A 14 -24.46 -17.01 13.09
N ALA A 15 -23.69 -16.16 13.77
CA ALA A 15 -23.58 -14.79 13.37
C ALA A 15 -22.91 -14.82 12.00
N THR A 16 -23.73 -14.84 10.94
CA THR A 16 -23.28 -14.49 9.60
C THR A 16 -22.87 -13.02 9.69
N LEU A 17 -21.62 -12.78 10.09
CA LEU A 17 -20.97 -11.48 9.97
C LEU A 17 -20.95 -11.19 8.47
N TYR A 18 -21.97 -10.51 7.98
CA TYR A 18 -21.84 -9.71 6.77
C TYR A 18 -20.83 -8.60 7.11
N THR A 19 -19.54 -8.92 7.04
CA THR A 19 -18.53 -7.89 6.92
C THR A 19 -18.72 -7.29 5.54
N SER A 20 -19.60 -6.29 5.44
CA SER A 20 -19.53 -5.32 4.37
C SER A 20 -18.08 -4.82 4.36
N PHE A 21 -17.33 -5.16 3.32
CA PHE A 21 -15.98 -4.63 3.12
C PHE A 21 -16.16 -3.16 2.74
N THR A 22 -16.50 -2.32 3.73
CA THR A 22 -16.46 -0.87 3.56
C THR A 22 -15.01 -0.55 3.28
N GLY A 23 -14.71 -0.12 2.05
CA GLY A 23 -13.36 0.13 1.57
C GLY A 23 -12.54 0.80 2.66
N VAL A 24 -11.48 0.13 3.10
CA VAL A 24 -10.62 0.60 4.20
C VAL A 24 -10.17 2.00 3.83
N LYS A 25 -10.67 3.01 4.55
CA LYS A 25 -10.25 4.41 4.38
C LYS A 25 -8.85 4.53 4.95
N SER A 26 -7.88 4.16 4.14
CA SER A 26 -6.48 4.02 4.55
C SER A 26 -5.87 5.41 4.79
N SER A 27 -5.50 5.69 6.05
CA SER A 27 -4.91 6.94 6.53
C SER A 27 -3.39 6.81 6.62
N ILE A 28 -2.62 7.86 6.31
CA ILE A 28 -1.15 7.83 6.43
C ILE A 28 -0.72 7.40 7.85
N ASN A 29 -1.38 7.93 8.88
CA ASN A 29 -1.02 7.65 10.28
C ASN A 29 -1.32 6.20 10.67
N GLY A 30 -2.36 5.60 10.07
CA GLY A 30 -2.70 4.19 10.32
C GLY A 30 -1.75 3.21 9.63
N ASP A 31 -1.01 3.68 8.64
CA ASP A 31 -0.05 2.86 7.89
C ASP A 31 1.38 3.00 8.42
N GLN A 32 1.68 3.93 9.34
CA GLN A 32 3.04 4.09 9.85
C GLN A 32 3.42 2.91 10.76
N ILE A 33 4.56 2.28 10.46
CA ILE A 33 5.10 1.18 11.25
C ILE A 33 6.02 1.75 12.34
N SER A 34 5.68 1.49 13.61
CA SER A 34 6.49 1.89 14.77
C SER A 34 7.72 1.02 14.95
N SER A 35 7.60 -0.28 14.69
CA SER A 35 8.68 -1.26 14.81
C SER A 35 8.33 -2.55 14.05
N LEU A 36 9.35 -3.29 13.63
CA LEU A 36 9.20 -4.64 13.07
C LEU A 36 9.86 -5.69 13.99
N PRO A 37 9.34 -6.92 14.06
CA PRO A 37 10.03 -8.01 14.74
C PRO A 37 11.44 -8.22 14.17
N GLY A 38 12.45 -8.24 15.03
CA GLY A 38 13.85 -8.38 14.62
C GLY A 38 14.50 -7.11 14.06
N GLN A 39 13.80 -5.96 14.07
CA GLN A 39 14.38 -4.69 13.66
C GLN A 39 15.41 -4.20 14.69
N PRO A 40 16.60 -3.75 14.27
CA PRO A 40 17.55 -3.10 15.16
C PRO A 40 16.94 -1.87 15.85
N ALA A 41 17.28 -1.65 17.12
CA ALA A 41 16.72 -0.56 17.93
C ALA A 41 17.10 0.85 17.43
N ASN A 42 18.12 0.97 16.60
CA ASN A 42 18.70 2.22 16.12
C ASN A 42 18.21 2.65 14.73
N VAL A 43 17.05 2.17 14.28
CA VAL A 43 16.46 2.61 13.01
C VAL A 43 15.78 3.97 13.18
N THR A 44 16.19 4.94 12.37
CA THR A 44 15.72 6.34 12.42
C THR A 44 14.81 6.73 11.26
N PHE A 45 14.76 5.92 10.18
CA PHE A 45 13.90 6.18 9.04
C PHE A 45 12.42 5.86 9.33
N ARG A 46 11.52 6.60 8.68
CA ARG A 46 10.08 6.30 8.74
C ARG A 46 9.73 5.24 7.70
N GLN A 47 8.88 4.31 8.10
CA GLN A 47 8.39 3.22 7.27
C GLN A 47 6.87 3.12 7.41
N TYR A 48 6.22 2.76 6.31
CA TYR A 48 4.78 2.70 6.20
C TYR A 48 4.37 1.44 5.43
N SER A 49 3.28 0.81 5.83
CA SER A 49 2.68 -0.30 5.11
C SER A 49 1.16 -0.23 5.15
N GLY A 50 0.55 -0.63 4.05
CA GLY A 50 -0.89 -0.85 3.99
C GLY A 50 -1.37 -0.99 2.56
N TYR A 51 -2.57 -0.51 2.29
CA TYR A 51 -3.27 -0.81 1.05
C TYR A 51 -3.77 0.45 0.36
N VAL A 52 -3.70 0.45 -0.97
CA VAL A 52 -4.33 1.46 -1.81
C VAL A 52 -5.39 0.77 -2.67
N GLU A 53 -6.66 1.12 -2.44
CA GLU A 53 -7.78 0.65 -3.25
C GLU A 53 -7.65 1.20 -4.68
N VAL A 54 -7.51 0.35 -5.68
CA VAL A 54 -7.37 0.75 -7.08
C VAL A 54 -8.70 0.69 -7.84
N ARG A 55 -9.56 -0.27 -7.51
CA ARG A 55 -10.90 -0.49 -8.09
C ARG A 55 -11.82 -1.08 -7.03
N SER A 56 -13.13 -1.14 -7.31
CA SER A 56 -14.09 -1.77 -6.39
C SER A 56 -13.63 -3.18 -6.01
N GLN A 57 -13.54 -3.45 -4.70
CA GLN A 57 -13.08 -4.72 -4.13
C GLN A 57 -11.63 -5.12 -4.48
N ARG A 58 -10.81 -4.20 -4.99
CA ARG A 58 -9.41 -4.46 -5.33
C ARG A 58 -8.49 -3.40 -4.74
N ALA A 59 -7.59 -3.83 -3.86
CA ALA A 59 -6.54 -2.99 -3.31
C ALA A 59 -5.17 -3.63 -3.53
N LEU A 60 -4.15 -2.78 -3.72
CA LEU A 60 -2.75 -3.21 -3.81
C LEU A 60 -2.05 -2.89 -2.51
N PHE A 61 -1.31 -3.86 -1.99
CA PHE A 61 -0.41 -3.71 -0.86
C PHE A 61 0.79 -2.84 -1.24
N TYR A 62 1.30 -2.05 -0.30
CA TYR A 62 2.59 -1.41 -0.40
C TYR A 62 3.36 -1.45 0.91
N TYR A 63 4.68 -1.40 0.77
CA TYR A 63 5.61 -1.12 1.85
C TYR A 63 6.53 0.00 1.37
N PHE A 64 6.58 1.09 2.12
CA PHE A 64 7.27 2.31 1.74
C PHE A 64 8.19 2.75 2.87
N VAL A 65 9.46 3.00 2.53
CA VAL A 65 10.49 3.43 3.46
C VAL A 65 11.03 4.77 3.00
N GLU A 66 11.10 5.73 3.91
CA GLU A 66 11.74 7.02 3.66
C GLU A 66 13.26 6.89 3.65
N ALA A 67 13.93 7.81 2.93
CA ALA A 67 15.38 7.90 3.03
C ALA A 67 15.81 8.29 4.45
N GLU A 68 16.87 7.67 4.94
CA GLU A 68 17.38 7.91 6.30
C GLU A 68 17.88 9.35 6.48
N THR A 69 18.51 9.91 5.45
CA THR A 69 19.08 11.25 5.48
C THR A 69 18.33 12.20 4.56
N GLN A 70 17.85 13.31 5.14
CA GLN A 70 17.10 14.36 4.45
C GLN A 70 15.96 13.79 3.57
N PRO A 71 15.01 13.04 4.16
CA PRO A 71 13.95 12.37 3.41
C PRO A 71 13.17 13.34 2.54
N ASP A 72 13.16 14.65 2.84
CA ASP A 72 12.44 15.66 2.10
C ASP A 72 13.07 16.16 0.80
N SER A 73 14.38 15.95 0.61
CA SER A 73 15.09 16.34 -0.61
C SER A 73 15.29 15.18 -1.59
N LYS A 74 15.13 13.94 -1.13
CA LYS A 74 15.42 12.74 -1.93
C LYS A 74 14.31 12.41 -2.95
N PRO A 75 14.69 11.84 -4.10
CA PRO A 75 13.74 11.34 -5.08
C PRO A 75 12.94 10.15 -4.54
N LEU A 76 11.80 9.89 -5.17
CA LEU A 76 11.02 8.69 -4.95
C LEU A 76 11.37 7.63 -5.99
N VAL A 77 11.55 6.39 -5.52
CA VAL A 77 11.80 5.23 -6.36
C VAL A 77 10.68 4.22 -6.13
N LEU A 78 10.01 3.81 -7.20
CA LEU A 78 9.00 2.76 -7.17
C LEU A 78 9.60 1.46 -7.71
N TRP A 79 9.52 0.39 -6.91
CA TRP A 79 9.82 -0.98 -7.35
C TRP A 79 8.54 -1.77 -7.63
N LEU A 80 8.41 -2.39 -8.81
CA LEU A 80 7.20 -3.11 -9.23
C LEU A 80 7.45 -4.50 -9.79
N ASN A 81 6.50 -5.41 -9.54
CA ASN A 81 6.46 -6.77 -10.08
C ASN A 81 5.27 -7.03 -11.05
N GLY A 82 4.54 -5.99 -11.49
CA GLY A 82 3.37 -6.11 -12.38
C GLY A 82 3.03 -4.79 -13.05
N ALA A 83 2.16 -4.75 -14.07
CA ALA A 83 1.72 -3.52 -14.76
C ALA A 83 0.27 -3.09 -14.49
N ARG A 84 -0.64 -4.05 -14.26
CA ARG A 84 -2.07 -3.76 -14.17
C ARG A 84 -2.37 -2.95 -12.92
N ASP A 85 -3.16 -1.89 -13.07
CA ASP A 85 -3.60 -0.97 -12.01
C ASP A 85 -2.52 -0.07 -11.38
N ASN A 86 -1.26 -0.13 -11.84
CA ASN A 86 -0.18 0.68 -11.27
C ASN A 86 -0.38 2.19 -11.42
N LEU A 87 -0.95 2.65 -12.53
CA LEU A 87 -1.20 4.07 -12.72
C LEU A 87 -2.24 4.58 -11.71
N ASP A 88 -3.30 3.81 -11.47
CA ASP A 88 -4.34 4.18 -10.52
C ASP A 88 -3.85 4.05 -9.08
N PHE A 89 -3.05 3.03 -8.79
CA PHE A 89 -2.29 2.94 -7.55
C PHE A 89 -1.47 4.20 -7.32
N LEU A 90 -0.65 4.63 -8.28
CA LEU A 90 0.21 5.80 -8.14
C LEU A 90 -0.58 7.08 -7.90
N LYS A 91 -1.64 7.33 -8.68
CA LYS A 91 -2.50 8.51 -8.50
C LYS A 91 -3.06 8.56 -7.07
N ARG A 92 -3.52 7.43 -6.55
CA ARG A 92 -4.12 7.34 -5.22
C ARG A 92 -3.08 7.34 -4.11
N TRP A 93 -1.92 6.74 -4.32
CA TRP A 93 -0.78 6.79 -3.41
C TRP A 93 -0.27 8.23 -3.26
N PHE A 94 -0.08 8.98 -4.36
CA PHE A 94 0.25 10.41 -4.30
C PHE A 94 -0.90 11.28 -3.75
N HIS A 95 -2.14 10.79 -3.78
CA HIS A 95 -3.25 11.45 -3.10
C HIS A 95 -3.20 11.24 -1.59
N LYS A 96 -2.85 10.04 -1.16
CA LYS A 96 -2.64 9.69 0.23
C LYS A 96 -1.42 10.40 0.79
N PHE A 97 -0.26 10.29 0.16
CA PHE A 97 0.99 10.91 0.59
C PHE A 97 1.27 12.23 -0.13
N GLN A 98 0.44 13.23 0.15
CA GLN A 98 0.49 14.52 -0.56
C GLN A 98 1.85 15.22 -0.46
N LYS A 99 2.60 15.01 0.64
CA LYS A 99 3.93 15.59 0.89
C LYS A 99 5.01 15.19 -0.12
N TYR A 100 4.79 14.13 -0.92
CA TYR A 100 5.72 13.73 -1.96
C TYR A 100 5.32 14.14 -3.37
N ARG A 101 4.18 14.84 -3.54
CA ARG A 101 3.80 15.35 -4.86
C ARG A 101 4.88 16.30 -5.39
N GLY A 102 5.15 16.22 -6.70
CA GLY A 102 6.16 17.06 -7.36
C GLY A 102 7.59 16.57 -7.22
N ARG A 103 7.88 15.61 -6.33
CA ARG A 103 9.21 15.02 -6.22
C ARG A 103 9.62 14.30 -7.47
N GLU A 104 10.92 14.35 -7.74
CA GLU A 104 11.53 13.51 -8.77
C GLU A 104 11.15 12.06 -8.51
N PHE A 105 10.62 11.42 -9.54
CA PHE A 105 10.06 10.09 -9.46
C PHE A 105 10.73 9.19 -10.49
N PHE A 106 11.16 8.01 -10.04
CA PHE A 106 11.79 6.98 -10.85
C PHE A 106 11.03 5.67 -10.71
N ILE A 107 10.94 4.91 -11.80
CA ILE A 107 10.34 3.58 -11.78
C ILE A 107 11.43 2.56 -12.03
N THR A 108 11.49 1.54 -11.20
CA THR A 108 12.45 0.45 -11.30
C THR A 108 11.77 -0.91 -11.17
N GLY A 109 12.45 -1.95 -11.60
CA GLY A 109 12.04 -3.33 -11.32
C GLY A 109 13.01 -4.37 -11.87
N GLU A 110 12.71 -5.64 -11.67
CA GLU A 110 13.52 -6.75 -12.20
C GLU A 110 12.73 -7.71 -13.10
N SER A 111 13.46 -8.56 -13.83
CA SER A 111 12.87 -9.66 -14.61
C SER A 111 11.83 -9.14 -15.62
N TYR A 112 10.57 -9.57 -15.52
CA TYR A 112 9.48 -9.15 -16.39
C TYR A 112 9.11 -7.66 -16.25
N ALA A 113 9.68 -6.95 -15.27
CA ALA A 113 9.59 -5.50 -15.17
C ALA A 113 10.06 -4.79 -16.45
N GLY A 114 10.94 -5.40 -17.26
CA GLY A 114 11.29 -4.90 -18.60
C GLY A 114 10.08 -4.65 -19.51
N HIS A 115 8.96 -5.36 -19.30
CA HIS A 115 7.69 -5.05 -19.96
C HIS A 115 6.88 -3.98 -19.23
N TYR A 116 6.79 -4.08 -17.91
CA TYR A 116 5.88 -3.26 -17.12
C TYR A 116 6.36 -1.82 -16.91
N VAL A 117 7.67 -1.61 -16.74
CA VAL A 117 8.28 -0.31 -16.43
C VAL A 117 8.12 0.66 -17.61
N PRO A 118 8.47 0.30 -18.87
CA PRO A 118 8.26 1.21 -20.00
C PRO A 118 6.77 1.50 -20.26
N GLN A 119 5.89 0.49 -20.11
CA GLN A 119 4.46 0.67 -20.28
C GLN A 119 3.87 1.64 -19.25
N LEU A 120 4.26 1.49 -17.98
CA LEU A 120 3.83 2.41 -16.93
C LEU A 120 4.36 3.83 -17.17
N ALA A 121 5.62 3.98 -17.56
CA ALA A 121 6.20 5.28 -17.89
C ALA A 121 5.42 5.98 -19.02
N GLN A 122 5.05 5.23 -20.06
CA GLN A 122 4.20 5.72 -21.15
C GLN A 122 2.81 6.12 -20.66
N LEU A 123 2.19 5.30 -19.81
CA LEU A 123 0.88 5.60 -19.22
C LEU A 123 0.92 6.87 -18.36
N ILE A 124 1.98 7.07 -17.57
CA ILE A 124 2.16 8.30 -16.77
C ILE A 124 2.27 9.52 -17.70
N LYS A 125 3.13 9.48 -18.72
CA LYS A 125 3.34 10.60 -19.65
C LYS A 125 2.09 10.95 -20.45
N LYS A 126 1.29 9.96 -20.86
CA LYS A 126 0.02 10.17 -21.58
C LYS A 126 -1.12 10.62 -20.67
N SER A 127 -1.03 10.35 -19.37
CA SER A 127 -2.05 10.73 -18.41
C SER A 127 -1.95 12.22 -18.03
N LYS A 128 -3.03 12.75 -17.46
CA LYS A 128 -3.01 14.08 -16.80
C LYS A 128 -2.45 14.04 -15.37
N ALA A 129 -1.86 12.91 -14.95
CA ALA A 129 -1.30 12.80 -13.61
C ALA A 129 -0.05 13.67 -13.50
N LYS A 130 -0.03 14.60 -12.54
CA LYS A 130 1.09 15.50 -12.26
C LYS A 130 2.22 14.76 -11.51
N ILE A 131 2.78 13.73 -12.14
CA ILE A 131 3.90 12.94 -11.61
C ILE A 131 5.18 13.39 -12.32
N ASN A 132 6.18 13.84 -11.54
CA ASN A 132 7.45 14.33 -12.05
C ASN A 132 8.42 13.16 -12.38
N LEU A 133 8.02 12.35 -13.36
CA LEU A 133 8.80 11.20 -13.83
C LEU A 133 10.11 11.65 -14.51
N LYS A 134 11.25 11.28 -13.92
CA LYS A 134 12.60 11.63 -14.39
C LYS A 134 13.30 10.51 -15.16
N GLY A 135 13.04 9.25 -14.81
CA GLY A 135 13.70 8.13 -15.46
C GLY A 135 13.09 6.78 -15.10
N ILE A 136 13.59 5.76 -15.77
CA ILE A 136 13.30 4.35 -15.51
C ILE A 136 14.61 3.57 -15.43
N ALA A 137 14.65 2.51 -14.63
CA ALA A 137 15.77 1.57 -14.56
C ALA A 137 15.29 0.12 -14.49
#